data_AF-A0A060ZDF4-F1
#
_entry.id   AF-A0A060ZDF4-F1
#
_cell.length_a   1.000
_cell.length_b   1.000
_cell.length_c   1.000
_cell.angle_alpha   90.00
_cell.angle_beta   90.00
_cell.angle_gamma   90.00
#
_symmetry.space_group_name_H-M   'P 1'
#
loop_
_entity.id
_entity.type
_entity.pdbx_description
1 polymer ?
#
loop_
_entity_poly.entity_id
_entity_poly.type
_entity_poly.pdbx_seq_one_letter_code
_entity_poly.pdbx_strand_id
1 'polypeptide(L)'
;MLLKQSQVAPQEMSMTLLPGEEREIEMEVFEPAKGPLDLYILMDFSNSMEDDLDNLKRMGAELAALVGKLSDDYTIGFGKFVDKVVEPQTDMRPSKLAKPWPNSDPPFSFRHVITLTPDLRSFTEKLQKERISGNLDAPEGGFDAILQAAVCGEKIGWRSHATHLLVFSTESAFHYEADGANVLAGIMPRNDEQCHLDPEGKYTEDTRQDYPSVPTLVRLLGKHNIIPIFAITNHSFTYYQKLYEYFPIAELGLLQEDSANILNILEKAFENIRSKISIRAEDRPKAIEAQVLSYSGSVAQAGTFKVKPGQIGKFKVRVKASEMVGEQHVCSLEQGDKKGKMRVKPTTFSTALNINAEVLCKTCDCEKV
;
A
#
# COMPACT_ATOMS: atom_id res chain seq x y z
N MET A 1 8.21 31.26 1.37
CA MET A 1 7.74 30.17 2.25
C MET A 1 7.78 28.90 1.41
N LEU A 2 8.65 27.93 1.73
CA LEU A 2 8.72 26.67 0.97
C LEU A 2 7.45 25.86 1.28
N LEU A 3 6.69 25.47 0.26
CA LEU A 3 5.56 24.56 0.41
C LEU A 3 6.09 23.22 0.95
N LYS A 4 5.62 22.82 2.12
CA LYS A 4 6.01 21.57 2.80
C LYS A 4 5.05 20.40 2.55
N GLN A 5 3.94 20.68 1.88
CA GLN A 5 2.88 19.70 1.62
C GLN A 5 2.72 19.51 0.13
N SER A 6 2.39 18.28 -0.25
CA SER A 6 2.10 17.93 -1.62
C SER A 6 0.74 18.46 -2.04
N GLN A 7 0.64 18.98 -3.26
CA GLN A 7 -0.52 19.70 -3.74
C GLN A 7 -0.89 19.30 -5.16
N VAL A 8 -2.18 19.46 -5.48
CA VAL A 8 -2.73 19.34 -6.82
C VAL A 8 -3.46 20.63 -7.15
N ALA A 9 -3.38 21.10 -8.40
CA ALA A 9 -4.19 22.19 -8.91
C ALA A 9 -4.74 21.86 -10.32
N PRO A 10 -6.01 22.20 -10.63
CA PRO A 10 -7.03 22.65 -9.69
C PRO A 10 -7.45 21.54 -8.70
N GLN A 11 -8.09 21.90 -7.58
CA GLN A 11 -8.55 20.90 -6.58
C GLN A 11 -9.99 20.44 -6.84
N GLU A 12 -10.80 21.27 -7.47
CA GLU A 12 -12.20 20.97 -7.78
C GLU A 12 -12.61 21.60 -9.10
N MET A 13 -13.40 20.86 -9.87
CA MET A 13 -14.01 21.35 -11.10
C MET A 13 -15.32 20.61 -11.39
N SER A 14 -16.10 21.16 -12.32
CA SER A 14 -17.28 20.50 -12.87
C SER A 14 -17.14 20.36 -14.37
N MET A 15 -17.59 19.23 -14.90
CA MET A 15 -17.53 18.92 -16.33
C MET A 15 -18.83 18.29 -16.78
N THR A 16 -19.34 18.76 -17.92
CA THR A 16 -20.52 18.19 -18.58
C THR A 16 -20.12 17.79 -19.99
N LEU A 17 -20.43 16.56 -20.37
CA LEU A 17 -20.05 15.95 -21.64
C LEU A 17 -21.28 15.42 -22.35
N LEU A 18 -21.39 15.62 -23.66
CA LEU A 18 -22.33 14.88 -24.50
C LEU A 18 -21.86 13.43 -24.69
N PRO A 19 -22.75 12.47 -24.99
CA PRO A 19 -22.34 11.12 -25.39
C PRO A 19 -21.28 11.15 -26.49
N GLY A 20 -20.14 10.48 -26.27
CA GLY A 20 -19.01 10.45 -27.20
C GLY A 20 -18.03 11.62 -27.07
N GLU A 21 -18.40 12.69 -26.35
CA GLU A 21 -17.53 13.86 -26.18
C GLU A 21 -16.32 13.54 -25.30
N GLU A 22 -15.18 14.12 -25.68
CA GLU A 22 -13.92 14.04 -24.94
C GLU A 22 -13.37 15.44 -24.68
N ARG A 23 -12.82 15.65 -23.47
CA ARG A 23 -12.13 16.89 -23.09
C ARG A 23 -10.81 16.59 -22.39
N GLU A 24 -9.84 17.45 -22.62
CA GLU A 24 -8.57 17.45 -21.88
C GLU A 24 -8.52 18.64 -20.91
N ILE A 25 -8.00 18.38 -19.72
CA ILE A 25 -7.75 19.39 -18.69
C ILE A 25 -6.30 19.33 -18.23
N GLU A 26 -5.73 20.46 -17.85
CA GLU A 26 -4.41 20.51 -17.24
C GLU A 26 -4.52 20.28 -15.73
N MET A 27 -3.64 19.43 -15.22
CA MET A 27 -3.47 19.13 -13.80
C MET A 27 -2.02 19.38 -13.43
N GLU A 28 -1.80 20.20 -12.42
CA GLU A 28 -0.49 20.45 -11.82
C GLU A 28 -0.36 19.64 -10.53
N VAL A 29 0.82 19.06 -10.32
CA VAL A 29 1.17 18.32 -9.10
C VAL A 29 2.48 18.83 -8.56
N PHE A 30 2.51 19.11 -7.26
CA PHE A 30 3.71 19.51 -6.54
C PHE A 30 4.00 18.50 -5.42
N GLU A 31 5.20 17.93 -5.43
CA GLU A 31 5.74 17.08 -4.36
C GLU A 31 6.95 17.80 -3.74
N PRO A 32 6.99 18.05 -2.42
CA PRO A 32 8.07 18.81 -1.79
C PRO A 32 9.42 18.07 -1.81
N ALA A 33 10.51 18.83 -1.77
CA ALA A 33 11.87 18.30 -1.69
C ALA A 33 12.22 17.65 -0.34
N LYS A 34 11.46 17.96 0.72
CA LYS A 34 11.41 17.21 1.98
C LYS A 34 10.00 17.39 2.54
N GLY A 35 9.19 16.33 2.55
CA GLY A 35 7.82 16.34 3.05
C GLY A 35 7.65 15.38 4.23
N PRO A 36 6.51 15.42 4.94
CA PRO A 36 6.22 14.50 6.01
C PRO A 36 6.25 13.04 5.52
N LEU A 37 6.90 12.17 6.29
CA LEU A 37 7.13 10.77 5.91
C LEU A 37 6.74 9.83 7.05
N ASP A 38 5.99 8.79 6.74
CA ASP A 38 5.69 7.70 7.67
C ASP A 38 6.33 6.43 7.15
N LEU A 39 7.21 5.83 7.96
CA LEU A 39 7.90 4.59 7.64
C LEU A 39 7.44 3.49 8.59
N TYR A 40 6.68 2.54 8.09
CA TYR A 40 6.28 1.36 8.85
C TYR A 40 7.06 0.14 8.38
N ILE A 41 7.83 -0.46 9.28
CA ILE A 41 8.60 -1.68 9.00
C ILE A 41 7.77 -2.88 9.42
N LEU A 42 7.52 -3.75 8.46
CA LEU A 42 6.82 -5.00 8.62
C LEU A 42 7.77 -6.14 8.31
N MET A 43 8.19 -6.85 9.35
CA MET A 43 9.25 -7.84 9.27
C MET A 43 8.74 -9.23 9.62
N ASP A 44 9.23 -10.21 8.87
CA ASP A 44 9.07 -11.62 9.14
C ASP A 44 9.86 -12.03 10.40
N PHE A 45 9.19 -12.72 11.30
CA PHE A 45 9.70 -13.17 12.59
C PHE A 45 9.70 -14.69 12.71
N SER A 46 9.57 -15.40 11.59
CA SER A 46 9.83 -16.83 11.51
C SER A 46 11.26 -17.13 11.99
N ASN A 47 11.52 -18.40 12.33
CA ASN A 47 12.79 -18.78 12.95
C ASN A 47 14.00 -18.51 12.04
N SER A 48 13.79 -18.49 10.73
CA SER A 48 14.89 -18.28 9.80
C SER A 48 15.36 -16.83 9.72
N MET A 49 14.58 -15.88 10.23
CA MET A 49 14.94 -14.46 10.33
C MET A 49 15.68 -14.09 11.63
N GLU A 50 16.27 -15.06 12.35
CA GLU A 50 16.90 -14.84 13.67
C GLU A 50 18.10 -13.89 13.60
N ASP A 51 18.99 -14.10 12.64
CA ASP A 51 20.17 -13.27 12.42
C ASP A 51 19.81 -11.92 11.78
N ASP A 52 18.80 -11.88 10.91
CA ASP A 52 18.23 -10.63 10.39
C ASP A 52 17.71 -9.71 11.51
N LEU A 53 17.02 -10.28 12.50
CA LEU A 53 16.51 -9.53 13.66
C LEU A 53 17.66 -8.91 14.47
N ASP A 54 18.73 -9.66 14.70
CA ASP A 54 19.92 -9.16 15.38
C ASP A 54 20.58 -8.01 14.60
N ASN A 55 20.61 -8.12 13.26
CA ASN A 55 21.08 -7.03 12.41
C ASN A 55 20.17 -5.79 12.51
N LEU A 56 18.85 -5.94 12.39
CA LEU A 56 17.94 -4.81 12.52
C LEU A 56 18.06 -4.11 13.88
N LYS A 57 18.22 -4.88 14.96
CA LYS A 57 18.48 -4.36 16.31
C LYS A 57 19.77 -3.55 16.38
N ARG A 58 20.84 -4.00 15.73
CA ARG A 58 22.12 -3.25 15.65
C ARG A 58 21.96 -1.96 14.83
N MET A 59 21.15 -2.00 13.79
CA MET A 59 20.97 -0.90 12.82
C MET A 59 20.02 0.21 13.30
N GLY A 60 19.38 0.09 14.47
CA GLY A 60 18.39 1.08 14.94
C GLY A 60 18.89 2.54 14.92
N ALA A 61 20.14 2.78 15.32
CA ALA A 61 20.75 4.12 15.28
C ALA A 61 21.06 4.62 13.86
N GLU A 62 21.40 3.72 12.94
CA GLU A 62 21.68 4.05 11.54
C GLU A 62 20.40 4.29 10.75
N LEU A 63 19.35 3.53 11.04
CA LEU A 63 18.00 3.73 10.52
C LEU A 63 17.47 5.11 10.90
N ALA A 64 17.66 5.51 12.16
CA ALA A 64 17.37 6.86 12.63
C ALA A 64 18.09 7.94 11.80
N ALA A 65 19.38 7.76 11.53
CA ALA A 65 20.16 8.70 10.73
C ALA A 65 19.67 8.75 9.26
N LEU A 66 19.31 7.60 8.69
CA LEU A 66 18.77 7.51 7.33
C LEU A 66 17.44 8.27 7.22
N VAL A 67 16.48 7.99 8.11
CA VAL A 67 15.16 8.63 8.03
C VAL A 67 15.27 10.14 8.27
N GLY A 68 16.13 10.58 9.20
CA GLY A 68 16.41 12.00 9.42
C GLY A 68 17.11 12.70 8.25
N LYS A 69 17.86 11.97 7.42
CA LYS A 69 18.42 12.50 6.16
C LYS A 69 17.31 12.75 5.12
N LEU A 70 16.32 11.86 5.08
CA LEU A 70 15.28 11.80 4.04
C LEU A 70 14.14 12.78 4.27
N SER A 71 13.73 12.98 5.52
CA SER A 71 12.69 13.92 5.90
C SER A 71 13.03 14.63 7.21
N ASP A 72 12.63 15.89 7.31
CA ASP A 72 12.71 16.65 8.57
C ASP A 72 11.46 16.43 9.46
N ASP A 73 10.44 15.71 8.96
CA ASP A 73 9.17 15.43 9.64
C ASP A 73 8.77 13.96 9.42
N TYR A 74 9.46 13.06 10.11
CA TYR A 74 9.23 11.63 9.96
C TYR A 74 8.57 10.99 11.19
N THR A 75 7.88 9.88 10.96
CA THR A 75 7.53 8.92 12.00
C THR A 75 7.97 7.53 11.58
N ILE A 76 8.32 6.70 12.56
CA ILE A 76 8.71 5.31 12.34
C ILE A 76 7.88 4.37 13.22
N GLY A 77 7.48 3.24 12.64
CA GLY A 77 6.65 2.23 13.30
C GLY A 77 7.11 0.82 12.94
N PHE A 78 6.61 -0.16 13.68
CA PHE A 78 7.04 -1.55 13.56
C PHE A 78 5.89 -2.53 13.79
N GLY A 79 5.85 -3.55 12.94
CA GLY A 79 5.03 -4.74 13.11
C GLY A 79 5.81 -5.99 12.73
N LYS A 80 5.36 -7.12 13.27
CA LYS A 80 5.96 -8.43 13.00
C LYS A 80 4.90 -9.43 12.59
N PHE A 81 5.29 -10.39 11.76
CA PHE A 81 4.42 -11.49 11.33
C PHE A 81 5.15 -12.83 11.28
N VAL A 82 4.40 -13.92 11.37
CA VAL A 82 4.84 -15.28 11.02
C VAL A 82 3.72 -15.87 10.15
N ASP A 83 2.81 -16.65 10.74
CA ASP A 83 1.71 -17.25 10.01
C ASP A 83 0.52 -17.61 10.92
N LYS A 84 -0.61 -18.01 10.31
CA LYS A 84 -1.84 -18.40 10.99
C LYS A 84 -1.57 -19.53 12.00
N VAL A 85 -2.09 -19.37 13.22
CA VAL A 85 -1.89 -20.33 14.31
C VAL A 85 -2.91 -21.47 14.20
N VAL A 86 -2.75 -22.29 13.17
CA VAL A 86 -3.65 -23.40 12.83
C VAL A 86 -2.85 -24.52 12.17
N GLU A 87 -3.36 -25.76 12.23
CA GLU A 87 -2.78 -26.86 11.45
C GLU A 87 -3.13 -26.69 9.96
N PRO A 88 -2.20 -26.99 9.03
CA PRO A 88 -0.85 -27.52 9.21
C PRO A 88 0.26 -26.47 9.22
N GLN A 89 -0.06 -25.18 9.13
CA GLN A 89 0.93 -24.09 9.21
C GLN A 89 1.71 -24.16 10.53
N THR A 90 1.02 -24.42 11.64
CA THR A 90 1.60 -24.43 12.98
C THR A 90 1.53 -25.83 13.62
N ASP A 91 2.58 -26.20 14.34
CA ASP A 91 2.58 -27.39 15.20
C ASP A 91 1.74 -27.14 16.46
N MET A 92 0.54 -27.74 16.49
CA MET A 92 -0.46 -27.53 17.54
C MET A 92 -0.17 -28.27 18.86
N ARG A 93 0.97 -28.98 19.00
CA ARG A 93 1.33 -29.63 20.27
C ARG A 93 1.53 -28.55 21.36
N PRO A 94 1.03 -28.74 22.60
CA PRO A 94 1.12 -27.71 23.65
C PRO A 94 2.54 -27.18 23.91
N SER A 95 3.56 -28.04 23.80
CA SER A 95 4.96 -27.63 23.95
C SER A 95 5.43 -26.69 22.83
N LYS A 96 4.94 -26.89 21.60
CA LYS A 96 5.29 -26.09 20.43
C LYS A 96 4.49 -24.79 20.34
N LEU A 97 3.22 -24.82 20.74
CA LEU A 97 2.43 -23.60 20.92
C LEU A 97 2.99 -22.69 22.02
N ALA A 98 3.60 -23.26 23.07
CA ALA A 98 4.28 -22.46 24.08
C ALA A 98 5.63 -21.91 23.60
N LYS A 99 6.36 -22.71 22.79
CA LYS A 99 7.73 -22.41 22.37
C LYS A 99 8.09 -23.23 21.11
N PRO A 100 7.89 -22.69 19.89
CA PRO A 100 8.10 -23.44 18.65
C PRO A 100 9.58 -23.81 18.46
N TRP A 101 10.47 -22.89 18.87
CA TRP A 101 11.93 -23.00 18.80
C TRP A 101 12.62 -22.61 20.11
N PRO A 102 13.87 -23.05 20.38
CA PRO A 102 14.65 -22.52 21.50
C PRO A 102 14.65 -20.98 21.47
N ASN A 103 14.48 -20.35 22.64
CA ASN A 103 14.49 -18.88 22.77
C ASN A 103 13.48 -18.08 21.91
N SER A 104 12.40 -18.71 21.45
CA SER A 104 11.33 -18.07 20.68
C SER A 104 10.06 -17.76 21.49
N ASP A 105 9.26 -16.83 20.95
CA ASP A 105 7.90 -16.52 21.40
C ASP A 105 6.88 -17.53 20.81
N PRO A 106 5.71 -17.74 21.46
CA PRO A 106 4.59 -18.50 20.89
C PRO A 106 4.23 -18.08 19.46
N PRO A 107 3.75 -19.01 18.60
CA PRO A 107 3.31 -18.68 17.24
C PRO A 107 2.24 -17.59 17.20
N PHE A 108 2.26 -16.78 16.14
CA PHE A 108 1.27 -15.74 15.88
C PHE A 108 1.24 -15.39 14.38
N SER A 109 0.09 -14.92 13.88
CA SER A 109 0.00 -14.40 12.51
C SER A 109 0.60 -13.00 12.38
N PHE A 110 -0.05 -11.96 12.92
CA PHE A 110 0.43 -10.58 12.86
C PHE A 110 0.33 -9.90 14.23
N ARG A 111 1.34 -9.09 14.57
CA ARG A 111 1.33 -8.16 15.70
C ARG A 111 1.85 -6.79 15.31
N HIS A 112 1.03 -5.78 15.54
CA HIS A 112 1.47 -4.39 15.61
C HIS A 112 2.17 -4.15 16.95
N VAL A 113 3.40 -3.63 16.93
CA VAL A 113 4.23 -3.47 18.14
C VAL A 113 4.50 -2.00 18.47
N ILE A 114 4.81 -1.21 17.44
CA ILE A 114 5.21 0.18 17.60
C ILE A 114 4.38 1.04 16.66
N THR A 115 3.44 1.80 17.25
CA THR A 115 2.73 2.89 16.56
C THR A 115 3.72 3.89 16.01
N LEU A 116 3.43 4.42 14.81
CA LEU A 116 4.23 5.45 14.15
C LEU A 116 4.52 6.60 15.12
N THR A 117 5.81 6.80 15.41
CA THR A 117 6.29 7.77 16.40
C THR A 117 7.51 8.52 15.88
N PRO A 118 7.71 9.80 16.24
CA PRO A 118 8.97 10.50 16.01
C PRO A 118 10.06 10.10 17.04
N ASP A 119 9.71 9.36 18.10
CA ASP A 119 10.65 8.96 19.15
C ASP A 119 11.45 7.70 18.79
N LEU A 120 12.61 7.92 18.18
CA LEU A 120 13.57 6.89 17.81
C LEU A 120 14.13 6.09 18.99
N ARG A 121 14.22 6.71 20.17
CA ARG A 121 14.71 6.01 21.36
C ARG A 121 13.67 4.99 21.79
N SER A 122 12.41 5.40 21.91
CA SER A 122 11.33 4.46 22.20
C SER A 122 11.21 3.37 21.14
N PHE A 123 11.41 3.70 19.86
CA PHE A 123 11.42 2.71 18.78
C PHE A 123 12.49 1.64 19.02
N THR A 124 13.74 2.09 19.23
CA THR A 124 14.88 1.19 19.44
C THR A 124 14.71 0.36 20.70
N GLU A 125 14.31 0.95 21.83
CA GLU A 125 14.12 0.25 23.10
C GLU A 125 13.03 -0.84 23.04
N LYS A 126 11.96 -0.62 22.25
CA LYS A 126 10.92 -1.63 22.03
C LYS A 126 11.43 -2.74 21.11
N LEU A 127 12.08 -2.38 20.00
CA LEU A 127 12.63 -3.35 19.05
C LEU A 127 13.66 -4.30 19.69
N GLN A 128 14.48 -3.82 20.63
CA GLN A 128 15.44 -4.65 21.35
C GLN A 128 14.80 -5.79 22.16
N LYS A 129 13.52 -5.65 22.54
CA LYS A 129 12.79 -6.65 23.35
C LYS A 129 12.15 -7.73 22.50
N GLU A 130 12.09 -7.54 21.18
CA GLU A 130 11.43 -8.47 20.28
C GLU A 130 12.24 -9.76 20.10
N ARG A 131 11.55 -10.88 19.94
CA ARG A 131 12.14 -12.21 19.72
C ARG A 131 11.43 -12.90 18.57
N ILE A 132 12.17 -13.75 17.86
CA ILE A 132 11.62 -14.63 16.83
C ILE A 132 10.53 -15.54 17.38
N SER A 133 9.73 -16.08 16.48
CA SER A 133 8.75 -17.13 16.69
C SER A 133 8.97 -18.21 15.62
N GLY A 134 7.92 -18.91 15.21
CA GLY A 134 8.00 -19.82 14.08
C GLY A 134 6.77 -20.70 13.90
N ASN A 135 6.63 -21.15 12.66
CA ASN A 135 5.64 -22.06 12.12
C ASN A 135 6.36 -23.32 11.57
N LEU A 136 5.67 -24.12 10.77
CA LEU A 136 6.13 -25.43 10.28
C LEU A 136 6.40 -25.43 8.78
N ASP A 137 5.57 -24.75 7.99
CA ASP A 137 5.74 -24.60 6.55
C ASP A 137 6.60 -23.38 6.18
N ALA A 138 6.97 -23.30 4.90
CA ALA A 138 7.92 -22.29 4.42
C ALA A 138 7.26 -20.98 3.94
N PRO A 139 6.09 -20.96 3.28
CA PRO A 139 5.41 -19.71 3.00
C PRO A 139 4.88 -19.08 4.29
N GLU A 140 4.82 -17.75 4.34
CA GLU A 140 4.43 -17.02 5.55
C GLU A 140 3.16 -16.19 5.33
N GLY A 141 2.50 -15.83 6.43
CA GLY A 141 1.26 -15.07 6.49
C GLY A 141 1.42 -13.56 6.31
N GLY A 142 2.47 -13.10 5.64
CA GLY A 142 2.80 -11.68 5.50
C GLY A 142 1.70 -10.84 4.82
N PHE A 143 0.84 -11.44 4.02
CA PHE A 143 -0.28 -10.77 3.36
C PHE A 143 -1.37 -10.32 4.34
N ASP A 144 -1.66 -11.09 5.39
CA ASP A 144 -2.54 -10.65 6.48
C ASP A 144 -1.97 -9.41 7.16
N ALA A 145 -0.66 -9.42 7.38
CA ALA A 145 0.05 -8.34 8.05
C ALA A 145 0.07 -7.04 7.21
N ILE A 146 0.29 -7.13 5.89
CA ILE A 146 0.18 -5.98 4.97
C ILE A 146 -1.24 -5.42 5.00
N LEU A 147 -2.26 -6.27 4.93
CA LEU A 147 -3.65 -5.85 4.95
C LEU A 147 -3.99 -5.12 6.25
N GLN A 148 -3.69 -5.71 7.41
CA GLN A 148 -3.98 -5.12 8.71
C GLN A 148 -3.21 -3.80 8.91
N ALA A 149 -1.94 -3.73 8.47
CA ALA A 149 -1.18 -2.48 8.49
C ALA A 149 -1.81 -1.39 7.61
N ALA A 150 -2.50 -1.75 6.53
CA ALA A 150 -3.17 -0.79 5.65
C ALA A 150 -4.50 -0.28 6.22
N VAL A 151 -5.35 -1.19 6.71
CA VAL A 151 -6.74 -0.85 7.11
C VAL A 151 -6.86 -0.34 8.53
N CYS A 152 -5.93 -0.71 9.42
CA CYS A 152 -5.90 -0.26 10.82
C CYS A 152 -5.23 1.13 10.99
N GLY A 153 -5.55 2.09 10.13
CA GLY A 153 -4.78 3.32 10.00
C GLY A 153 -4.63 4.13 11.30
N GLU A 154 -5.66 4.18 12.14
CA GLU A 154 -5.59 4.86 13.45
C GLU A 154 -4.66 4.15 14.44
N LYS A 155 -4.65 2.81 14.44
CA LYS A 155 -3.79 2.02 15.34
C LYS A 155 -2.32 2.06 14.91
N ILE A 156 -2.09 1.98 13.60
CA ILE A 156 -0.75 2.09 13.02
C ILE A 156 -0.22 3.52 13.16
N GLY A 157 -1.09 4.52 12.98
CA GLY A 157 -0.79 5.95 13.14
C GLY A 157 -0.47 6.69 11.83
N TRP A 158 -0.99 6.22 10.69
CA TRP A 158 -0.76 6.87 9.39
C TRP A 158 -1.30 8.30 9.36
N ARG A 159 -0.45 9.28 9.02
CA ARG A 159 -0.82 10.71 9.01
C ARG A 159 -1.42 11.11 7.66
N SER A 160 -2.58 11.75 7.66
CA SER A 160 -3.31 12.14 6.43
C SER A 160 -2.53 12.97 5.39
N HIS A 161 -1.46 13.64 5.79
CA HIS A 161 -0.63 14.53 4.97
C HIS A 161 0.85 14.09 4.88
N ALA A 162 1.13 12.80 5.09
CA ALA A 162 2.46 12.22 4.93
C ALA A 162 2.51 11.24 3.75
N THR A 163 3.70 11.02 3.22
CA THR A 163 3.97 9.87 2.35
C THR A 163 4.04 8.62 3.22
N HIS A 164 3.24 7.60 2.94
CA HIS A 164 3.23 6.35 3.69
C HIS A 164 4.08 5.29 2.98
N LEU A 165 5.12 4.80 3.64
CA LEU A 165 5.94 3.72 3.13
C LEU A 165 5.85 2.50 4.05
N LEU A 166 5.59 1.36 3.44
CA LEU A 166 5.53 0.06 4.12
C LEU A 166 6.72 -0.77 3.66
N VAL A 167 7.72 -0.94 4.52
CA VAL A 167 8.84 -1.84 4.26
C VAL A 167 8.40 -3.24 4.62
N PHE A 168 8.38 -4.13 3.66
CA PHE A 168 8.06 -5.53 3.86
C PHE A 168 9.34 -6.36 3.71
N SER A 169 9.77 -7.03 4.77
CA SER A 169 11.03 -7.78 4.81
C SER A 169 10.79 -9.23 5.20
N THR A 170 11.26 -10.16 4.37
CA THR A 170 11.16 -11.61 4.56
C THR A 170 12.17 -12.32 3.67
N GLU A 171 12.51 -13.55 4.04
CA GLU A 171 13.23 -14.48 3.18
C GLU A 171 12.35 -15.52 2.48
N SER A 172 11.06 -15.55 2.83
CA SER A 172 10.13 -16.62 2.48
C SER A 172 9.12 -16.21 1.40
N ALA A 173 8.49 -17.24 0.81
CA ALA A 173 7.31 -17.05 -0.03
C ALA A 173 6.11 -16.58 0.82
N PHE A 174 5.00 -16.26 0.18
CA PHE A 174 3.80 -15.77 0.85
C PHE A 174 2.62 -16.70 0.61
N HIS A 175 1.77 -16.83 1.62
CA HIS A 175 0.41 -17.34 1.45
C HIS A 175 -0.52 -16.27 0.86
N TYR A 176 -1.49 -16.71 0.06
CA TYR A 176 -2.50 -15.85 -0.55
C TYR A 176 -3.88 -16.54 -0.61
N GLU A 177 -4.91 -15.80 -1.00
CA GLU A 177 -6.30 -16.29 -1.08
C GLU A 177 -6.40 -17.72 -1.63
N ALA A 178 -7.22 -18.53 -0.96
CA ALA A 178 -7.44 -19.96 -1.09
C ALA A 178 -6.41 -20.88 -0.40
N ASP A 179 -5.25 -20.41 0.06
CA ASP A 179 -4.31 -21.27 0.80
C ASP A 179 -4.87 -21.71 2.15
N GLY A 180 -5.59 -20.86 2.88
CA GLY A 180 -6.23 -21.24 4.15
C GLY A 180 -7.32 -22.31 3.99
N ALA A 181 -7.97 -22.35 2.82
CA ALA A 181 -8.93 -23.39 2.47
C ALA A 181 -8.25 -24.68 1.96
N ASN A 182 -7.22 -24.54 1.10
CA ASN A 182 -6.59 -25.65 0.40
C ASN A 182 -5.60 -26.44 1.26
N VAL A 183 -5.05 -25.85 2.30
CA VAL A 183 -3.98 -26.45 3.11
C VAL A 183 -4.53 -27.29 4.27
N LEU A 184 -5.81 -27.70 4.27
CA LEU A 184 -6.48 -28.45 5.37
C LEU A 184 -6.77 -27.64 6.64
N ALA A 185 -6.42 -26.35 6.70
CA ALA A 185 -6.74 -25.48 7.83
C ALA A 185 -8.25 -25.18 7.95
N GLY A 186 -9.03 -25.44 6.90
CA GLY A 186 -10.49 -25.32 6.92
C GLY A 186 -10.99 -23.87 7.03
N ILE A 187 -10.14 -22.89 6.74
CA ILE A 187 -10.49 -21.47 6.81
C ILE A 187 -11.15 -21.07 5.48
N MET A 188 -12.48 -21.21 5.46
CA MET A 188 -13.30 -20.96 4.28
C MET A 188 -13.75 -19.50 4.09
N PRO A 189 -14.02 -18.72 5.15
CA PRO A 189 -14.45 -17.33 4.98
C PRO A 189 -13.34 -16.49 4.34
N ARG A 190 -13.68 -15.72 3.31
CA ARG A 190 -12.75 -14.75 2.71
C ARG A 190 -12.41 -13.65 3.72
N ASN A 191 -11.26 -13.04 3.53
CA ASN A 191 -10.88 -11.82 4.25
C ASN A 191 -11.93 -10.72 4.04
N ASP A 192 -12.41 -10.10 5.12
CA ASP A 192 -13.43 -9.05 5.08
C ASP A 192 -12.87 -7.64 4.86
N GLU A 193 -11.54 -7.53 4.79
CA GLU A 193 -10.78 -6.31 4.56
C GLU A 193 -10.98 -5.23 5.64
N GLN A 194 -11.38 -5.63 6.85
CA GLN A 194 -11.53 -4.75 7.99
C GLN A 194 -10.35 -4.84 8.97
N CYS A 195 -10.27 -3.85 9.86
CA CYS A 195 -9.28 -3.84 10.93
C CYS A 195 -9.71 -4.75 12.09
N HIS A 196 -8.86 -5.72 12.42
CA HIS A 196 -9.09 -6.74 13.46
C HIS A 196 -7.89 -6.88 14.39
N LEU A 197 -7.40 -5.76 14.90
CA LEU A 197 -6.38 -5.78 15.96
C LEU A 197 -7.07 -5.66 17.32
N ASP A 198 -6.57 -6.36 18.33
CA ASP A 198 -6.95 -6.11 19.73
C ASP A 198 -6.24 -4.86 20.30
N PRO A 199 -6.47 -4.49 21.58
CA PRO A 199 -5.74 -3.39 22.22
C PRO A 199 -4.22 -3.61 22.33
N GLU A 200 -3.77 -4.86 22.34
CA GLU A 200 -2.36 -5.27 22.39
C GLU A 200 -1.70 -5.31 21.00
N GLY A 201 -2.48 -5.07 19.94
CA GLY A 201 -2.00 -5.02 18.56
C GLY A 201 -1.94 -6.38 17.85
N LYS A 202 -2.49 -7.45 18.44
CA LYS A 202 -2.55 -8.77 17.82
C LYS A 202 -3.73 -8.87 16.85
N TYR A 203 -3.50 -9.48 15.69
CA TYR A 203 -4.57 -9.84 14.74
C TYR A 203 -5.46 -10.95 15.31
N THR A 204 -6.78 -10.73 15.32
CA THR A 204 -7.74 -11.61 16.03
C THR A 204 -8.52 -12.55 15.13
N GLU A 205 -8.46 -12.38 13.80
CA GLU A 205 -9.23 -13.15 12.83
C GLU A 205 -8.35 -14.09 11.99
N ASP A 206 -7.10 -14.31 12.40
CA ASP A 206 -6.13 -15.13 11.67
C ASP A 206 -6.61 -16.55 11.39
N THR A 207 -7.31 -17.18 12.34
CA THR A 207 -7.87 -18.53 12.17
C THR A 207 -9.33 -18.56 11.69
N ARG A 208 -9.91 -17.40 11.33
CA ARG A 208 -11.32 -17.27 10.95
C ARG A 208 -11.51 -16.80 9.53
N GLN A 209 -10.54 -16.08 8.99
CA GLN A 209 -10.56 -15.54 7.64
C GLN A 209 -9.32 -15.95 6.88
N ASP A 210 -9.51 -16.27 5.60
CA ASP A 210 -8.43 -16.65 4.68
C ASP A 210 -7.47 -15.48 4.44
N TYR A 211 -6.29 -15.78 3.88
CA TYR A 211 -5.33 -14.77 3.46
C TYR A 211 -5.94 -13.86 2.38
N PRO A 212 -5.54 -12.59 2.31
CA PRO A 212 -6.04 -11.70 1.27
C PRO A 212 -5.41 -12.02 -0.09
N SER A 213 -6.12 -11.65 -1.16
CA SER A 213 -5.62 -11.79 -2.53
C SER A 213 -4.73 -10.62 -2.94
N VAL A 214 -3.88 -10.84 -3.94
CA VAL A 214 -3.03 -9.77 -4.51
C VAL A 214 -3.86 -8.56 -4.97
N PRO A 215 -4.99 -8.70 -5.71
CA PRO A 215 -5.82 -7.54 -6.08
C PRO A 215 -6.38 -6.77 -4.88
N THR A 216 -6.67 -7.47 -3.77
CA THR A 216 -7.14 -6.86 -2.52
C THR A 216 -6.05 -5.96 -1.95
N LEU A 217 -4.82 -6.44 -1.83
CA LEU A 217 -3.68 -5.66 -1.35
C LEU A 217 -3.41 -4.45 -2.25
N VAL A 218 -3.41 -4.63 -3.57
CA VAL A 218 -3.21 -3.54 -4.54
C VAL A 218 -4.25 -2.42 -4.35
N ARG A 219 -5.53 -2.80 -4.18
CA ARG A 219 -6.60 -1.82 -3.94
C ARG A 219 -6.47 -1.13 -2.59
N LEU A 220 -6.23 -1.88 -1.51
CA LEU A 220 -6.16 -1.32 -0.15
C LEU A 220 -4.95 -0.41 0.02
N LEU A 221 -3.75 -0.83 -0.41
CA LEU A 221 -2.57 0.02 -0.37
C LEU A 221 -2.76 1.30 -1.20
N GLY A 222 -3.35 1.21 -2.40
CA GLY A 222 -3.69 2.38 -3.21
C GLY A 222 -4.72 3.31 -2.54
N LYS A 223 -5.78 2.74 -1.94
CA LYS A 223 -6.82 3.49 -1.22
C LYS A 223 -6.23 4.27 -0.04
N HIS A 224 -5.28 3.66 0.67
CA HIS A 224 -4.63 4.23 1.85
C HIS A 224 -3.32 4.99 1.55
N ASN A 225 -2.95 5.16 0.27
CA ASN A 225 -1.72 5.83 -0.19
C ASN A 225 -0.43 5.24 0.38
N ILE A 226 -0.41 3.92 0.57
CA ILE A 226 0.74 3.19 1.12
C ILE A 226 1.54 2.62 -0.03
N ILE A 227 2.83 2.92 -0.06
CA ILE A 227 3.75 2.44 -1.09
C ILE A 227 4.61 1.32 -0.48
N PRO A 228 4.48 0.07 -0.97
CA PRO A 228 5.28 -1.01 -0.45
C PRO A 228 6.72 -0.96 -0.99
N ILE A 229 7.67 -1.26 -0.11
CA ILE A 229 9.07 -1.54 -0.44
C ILE A 229 9.32 -2.98 -0.03
N PHE A 230 9.51 -3.86 -1.01
CA PHE A 230 9.79 -5.27 -0.77
C PHE A 230 11.31 -5.45 -0.63
N ALA A 231 11.77 -5.84 0.54
CA ALA A 231 13.17 -6.17 0.83
C ALA A 231 13.26 -7.69 1.05
N ILE A 232 13.64 -8.42 0.00
CA ILE A 232 13.46 -9.89 -0.05
C ILE A 232 14.79 -10.57 -0.30
N THR A 233 15.08 -11.66 0.42
CA THR A 233 16.30 -12.44 0.18
C THR A 233 16.24 -13.21 -1.15
N ASN A 234 17.38 -13.71 -1.59
CA ASN A 234 17.53 -14.32 -2.91
C ASN A 234 16.62 -15.54 -3.13
N HIS A 235 16.32 -16.31 -2.09
CA HIS A 235 15.55 -17.55 -2.18
C HIS A 235 14.14 -17.33 -2.73
N SER A 236 13.48 -16.27 -2.27
CA SER A 236 12.08 -15.98 -2.63
C SER A 236 11.95 -14.82 -3.61
N PHE A 237 13.07 -14.17 -3.99
CA PHE A 237 13.10 -12.93 -4.78
C PHE A 237 12.26 -13.00 -6.07
N THR A 238 12.29 -14.13 -6.77
CA THR A 238 11.59 -14.30 -8.07
C THR A 238 10.07 -14.23 -7.95
N TYR A 239 9.49 -14.65 -6.83
CA TYR A 239 8.05 -14.49 -6.57
C TYR A 239 7.70 -13.01 -6.43
N TYR A 240 8.52 -12.27 -5.69
CA TYR A 240 8.30 -10.84 -5.47
C TYR A 240 8.61 -10.00 -6.70
N GLN A 241 9.49 -10.46 -7.60
CA GLN A 241 9.67 -9.88 -8.93
C GLN A 241 8.39 -9.91 -9.77
N LYS A 242 7.49 -10.87 -9.54
CA LYS A 242 6.17 -10.88 -10.19
C LYS A 242 5.15 -10.07 -9.41
N LEU A 243 5.21 -10.14 -8.08
CA LEU A 243 4.28 -9.43 -7.21
C LEU A 243 4.39 -7.90 -7.34
N TYR A 244 5.62 -7.34 -7.32
CA TYR A 244 5.81 -5.89 -7.28
C TYR A 244 5.30 -5.18 -8.54
N GLU A 245 5.22 -5.87 -9.69
CA GLU A 245 4.71 -5.32 -10.96
C GLU A 245 3.26 -4.82 -10.85
N TYR A 246 2.47 -5.38 -9.93
CA TYR A 246 1.09 -4.95 -9.69
C TYR A 246 0.97 -3.67 -8.85
N PHE A 247 2.02 -3.34 -8.08
CA PHE A 247 2.01 -2.19 -7.17
C PHE A 247 2.66 -0.98 -7.85
N PRO A 248 1.92 0.12 -8.07
CA PRO A 248 2.47 1.30 -8.71
C PRO A 248 3.57 1.89 -7.83
N ILE A 249 4.65 2.32 -8.46
CA ILE A 249 5.81 2.98 -7.81
C ILE A 249 6.43 2.21 -6.63
N ALA A 250 6.06 0.94 -6.42
CA ALA A 250 6.70 0.07 -5.46
C ALA A 250 8.15 -0.20 -5.86
N GLU A 251 8.97 -0.49 -4.86
CA GLU A 251 10.39 -0.83 -5.05
C GLU A 251 10.66 -2.23 -4.53
N LEU A 252 11.57 -2.94 -5.20
CA LEU A 252 12.01 -4.27 -4.84
C LEU A 252 13.54 -4.23 -4.67
N GLY A 253 14.00 -4.60 -3.50
CA GLY A 253 15.42 -4.71 -3.14
C GLY A 253 15.80 -6.13 -2.79
N LEU A 254 16.93 -6.59 -3.30
CA LEU A 254 17.53 -7.87 -2.92
C LEU A 254 18.22 -7.70 -1.56
N LEU A 255 17.63 -8.32 -0.53
CA LEU A 255 18.16 -8.37 0.83
C LEU A 255 19.28 -9.40 0.90
N GLN A 256 20.37 -9.05 1.57
CA GLN A 256 21.41 -10.04 1.93
C GLN A 256 20.84 -11.02 2.96
N GLU A 257 21.39 -12.22 3.04
CA GLU A 257 20.92 -13.27 3.97
C GLU A 257 20.91 -12.82 5.44
N ASP A 258 21.74 -11.84 5.80
CA ASP A 258 21.81 -11.28 7.14
C ASP A 258 21.15 -9.89 7.25
N SER A 259 20.44 -9.41 6.23
CA SER A 259 19.85 -8.07 6.17
C SER A 259 20.83 -6.89 6.27
N ALA A 260 22.16 -7.09 6.16
CA ALA A 260 23.13 -6.02 6.37
C ALA A 260 22.99 -4.84 5.38
N ASN A 261 22.38 -5.05 4.21
CA ASN A 261 22.16 -4.02 3.20
C ASN A 261 20.78 -3.34 3.26
N ILE A 262 19.93 -3.61 4.25
CA ILE A 262 18.56 -3.07 4.30
C ILE A 262 18.52 -1.53 4.23
N LEU A 263 19.46 -0.83 4.88
CA LEU A 263 19.51 0.63 4.83
C LEU A 263 19.80 1.18 3.42
N ASN A 264 20.65 0.50 2.66
CA ASN A 264 20.96 0.87 1.27
C ASN A 264 19.75 0.61 0.36
N ILE A 265 19.01 -0.49 0.60
CA ILE A 265 17.76 -0.77 -0.10
C ILE A 265 16.76 0.35 0.16
N LEU A 266 16.58 0.73 1.43
CA LEU A 266 15.68 1.80 1.82
C LEU A 266 16.10 3.11 1.15
N GLU A 267 17.36 3.55 1.31
CA GLU A 267 17.84 4.80 0.71
C GLU A 267 17.55 4.90 -0.79
N LYS A 268 17.88 3.84 -1.55
CA LYS A 268 17.59 3.78 -2.99
C LYS A 268 16.10 3.77 -3.30
N ALA A 269 15.31 3.02 -2.53
CA ALA A 269 13.87 2.97 -2.71
C ALA A 269 13.24 4.35 -2.47
N PHE A 270 13.67 5.07 -1.43
CA PHE A 270 13.24 6.43 -1.16
C PHE A 270 13.56 7.38 -2.31
N GLU A 271 14.79 7.39 -2.82
CA GLU A 271 15.18 8.23 -3.94
C GLU A 271 14.35 7.93 -5.21
N ASN A 272 14.15 6.64 -5.51
CA ASN A 272 13.37 6.21 -6.65
C ASN A 272 11.89 6.58 -6.53
N ILE A 273 11.26 6.31 -5.38
CA ILE A 273 9.84 6.61 -5.12
C ILE A 273 9.61 8.10 -5.28
N ARG A 274 10.47 8.94 -4.72
CA ARG A 274 10.32 10.41 -4.80
C ARG A 274 10.52 10.96 -6.21
N SER A 275 11.23 10.24 -7.07
CA SER A 275 11.40 10.60 -8.48
C SER A 275 10.23 10.15 -9.37
N LYS A 276 9.27 9.42 -8.81
CA LYS A 276 8.12 8.85 -9.53
C LYS A 276 6.82 9.31 -8.89
N ILE A 277 5.76 9.32 -9.68
CA ILE A 277 4.41 9.53 -9.19
C ILE A 277 3.47 8.70 -10.03
N SER A 278 2.58 7.93 -9.41
CA SER A 278 1.47 7.31 -10.15
C SER A 278 0.22 8.15 -9.95
N ILE A 279 -0.47 8.49 -11.04
CA ILE A 279 -1.70 9.30 -10.98
C ILE A 279 -2.82 8.47 -11.57
N ARG A 280 -3.89 8.27 -10.80
CA ARG A 280 -5.02 7.40 -11.16
C ARG A 280 -6.35 8.11 -10.96
N ALA A 281 -7.32 7.74 -11.77
CA ALA A 281 -8.69 8.19 -11.62
C ALA A 281 -9.51 7.15 -10.84
N GLU A 282 -9.98 7.53 -9.66
CA GLU A 282 -10.78 6.75 -8.73
C GLU A 282 -12.26 7.18 -8.79
N ASP A 283 -13.16 6.33 -8.27
CA ASP A 283 -14.59 6.62 -8.09
C ASP A 283 -15.31 7.10 -9.36
N ARG A 284 -14.94 6.54 -10.52
CA ARG A 284 -15.49 6.94 -11.82
C ARG A 284 -16.89 6.36 -12.04
N PRO A 285 -17.87 7.18 -12.47
CA PRO A 285 -19.13 6.66 -13.03
C PRO A 285 -18.86 5.74 -14.23
N LYS A 286 -19.69 4.70 -14.42
CA LYS A 286 -19.47 3.71 -15.49
C LYS A 286 -19.45 4.33 -16.89
N ALA A 287 -20.21 5.40 -17.09
CA ALA A 287 -20.29 6.12 -18.36
C ALA A 287 -19.08 7.01 -18.67
N ILE A 288 -18.12 7.13 -17.74
CA ILE A 288 -17.03 8.11 -17.83
C ILE A 288 -15.68 7.42 -17.76
N GLU A 289 -14.92 7.56 -18.84
CA GLU A 289 -13.53 7.16 -18.93
C GLU A 289 -12.64 8.34 -18.57
N ALA A 290 -11.57 8.06 -17.82
CA ALA A 290 -10.57 9.06 -17.51
C ALA A 290 -9.17 8.46 -17.61
N GLN A 291 -8.30 9.15 -18.35
CA GLN A 291 -6.92 8.76 -18.56
C GLN A 291 -5.99 9.93 -18.26
N VAL A 292 -4.92 9.67 -17.52
CA VAL A 292 -3.87 10.66 -17.24
C VAL A 292 -2.75 10.49 -18.27
N LEU A 293 -2.34 11.61 -18.84
CA LEU A 293 -1.29 11.73 -19.84
C LEU A 293 -0.19 12.63 -19.32
N SER A 294 1.03 12.42 -19.82
CA SER A 294 2.08 13.41 -19.69
C SER A 294 1.67 14.72 -20.38
N TYR A 295 2.33 15.83 -20.05
CA TYR A 295 2.06 17.10 -20.72
C TYR A 295 2.27 17.03 -22.25
N SER A 296 3.20 16.20 -22.72
CA SER A 296 3.42 15.93 -24.16
C SER A 296 2.40 14.98 -24.80
N GLY A 297 1.39 14.52 -24.05
CA GLY A 297 0.29 13.68 -24.54
C GLY A 297 0.59 12.18 -24.58
N SER A 298 1.71 11.72 -24.02
CA SER A 298 2.03 10.30 -23.94
C SER A 298 1.36 9.64 -22.74
N VAL A 299 0.77 8.46 -22.96
CA VAL A 299 0.25 7.60 -21.89
C VAL A 299 1.44 6.97 -21.17
N ALA A 300 1.45 7.06 -19.84
CA ALA A 300 2.42 6.35 -19.02
C ALA A 300 2.04 4.88 -18.83
N GLN A 301 3.03 3.99 -18.83
CA GLN A 301 2.84 2.59 -18.44
C GLN A 301 2.31 2.54 -17.00
N ALA A 302 1.15 1.91 -16.81
CA ALA A 302 0.43 1.80 -15.53
C ALA A 302 0.13 3.14 -14.81
N GLY A 303 0.16 4.27 -15.52
CA GLY A 303 -0.08 5.60 -14.97
C GLY A 303 1.08 6.20 -14.17
N THR A 304 2.31 5.69 -14.34
CA THR A 304 3.51 6.14 -13.60
C THR A 304 4.34 7.15 -14.39
N PHE A 305 4.58 8.31 -13.80
CA PHE A 305 5.33 9.42 -14.39
C PHE A 305 6.59 9.71 -13.60
N LYS A 306 7.62 10.23 -14.28
CA LYS A 306 8.81 10.77 -13.61
C LYS A 306 8.56 12.22 -13.20
N VAL A 307 8.92 12.57 -11.97
CA VAL A 307 8.83 13.91 -11.41
C VAL A 307 10.14 14.29 -10.72
N LYS A 308 10.35 15.60 -10.56
CA LYS A 308 11.47 16.12 -9.76
C LYS A 308 10.90 16.76 -8.49
N PRO A 309 11.21 16.23 -7.30
CA PRO A 309 10.80 16.85 -6.05
C PRO A 309 11.19 18.33 -5.99
N GLY A 310 10.29 19.16 -5.44
CA GLY A 310 10.43 20.61 -5.36
C GLY A 310 10.08 21.36 -6.66
N GLN A 311 9.65 20.65 -7.72
CA GLN A 311 9.16 21.27 -8.96
C GLN A 311 7.70 20.90 -9.21
N ILE A 312 7.00 21.77 -9.94
CA ILE A 312 5.63 21.52 -10.39
C ILE A 312 5.68 20.61 -11.62
N GLY A 313 5.08 19.42 -11.52
CA GLY A 313 4.79 18.54 -12.64
C GLY A 313 3.46 18.91 -13.29
N LYS A 314 3.42 18.99 -14.62
CA LYS A 314 2.21 19.24 -15.41
C LYS A 314 1.76 17.96 -16.11
N PHE A 315 0.46 17.70 -16.05
CA PHE A 315 -0.19 16.52 -16.61
C PHE A 315 -1.45 16.94 -17.34
N LYS A 316 -1.90 16.09 -18.26
CA LYS A 316 -3.22 16.24 -18.90
C LYS A 316 -4.13 15.11 -18.42
N VAL A 317 -5.34 15.44 -18.01
CA VAL A 317 -6.37 14.44 -17.77
C VAL A 317 -7.33 14.49 -18.94
N ARG A 318 -7.45 13.39 -19.66
CA ARG A 318 -8.42 13.19 -20.72
C ARG A 318 -9.64 12.52 -20.13
N VAL A 319 -10.80 13.16 -20.23
CA VAL A 319 -12.08 12.66 -19.74
C VAL A 319 -13.01 12.49 -20.93
N LYS A 320 -13.58 11.30 -21.08
CA LYS A 320 -14.46 10.93 -22.20
C LYS A 320 -15.77 10.35 -21.69
N ALA A 321 -16.88 10.79 -22.26
CA ALA A 321 -18.18 10.16 -22.05
C ALA A 321 -18.38 9.03 -23.07
N SER A 322 -18.66 7.83 -22.58
CA SER A 322 -18.96 6.69 -23.44
C SER A 322 -20.32 6.90 -24.12
N GLU A 323 -20.46 6.48 -25.37
CA GLU A 323 -21.76 6.45 -26.06
C GLU A 323 -22.61 5.26 -25.60
N MET A 324 -21.94 4.14 -25.31
CA MET A 324 -22.53 2.87 -24.89
C MET A 324 -21.78 2.33 -23.68
N VAL A 325 -22.50 1.66 -22.78
CA VAL A 325 -21.91 0.86 -21.68
C VAL A 325 -22.49 -0.55 -21.80
N GLY A 326 -21.65 -1.49 -22.22
CA GLY A 326 -22.14 -2.80 -22.68
C GLY A 326 -23.02 -2.64 -23.92
N GLU A 327 -24.23 -3.20 -23.88
CA GLU A 327 -25.21 -3.13 -24.98
C GLU A 327 -26.20 -1.95 -24.84
N GLN A 328 -26.11 -1.17 -23.75
CA GLN A 328 -27.04 -0.08 -23.46
C GLN A 328 -26.46 1.27 -23.85
N HIS A 329 -27.28 2.12 -24.46
CA HIS A 329 -26.94 3.52 -24.69
C HIS A 329 -26.79 4.26 -23.35
N VAL A 330 -25.77 5.11 -23.25
CA VAL A 330 -25.39 5.78 -21.99
C VAL A 330 -26.56 6.54 -21.36
N CYS A 331 -27.46 7.08 -22.17
CA CYS A 331 -28.61 7.85 -21.66
C CYS A 331 -29.69 7.01 -20.99
N SER A 332 -29.72 5.71 -21.27
CA SER A 332 -30.64 4.75 -20.64
C SER A 332 -30.18 4.28 -19.26
N LEU A 333 -28.93 4.59 -18.87
CA LEU A 333 -28.37 4.20 -17.57
C LEU A 333 -29.00 4.98 -16.41
N GLU A 334 -28.87 4.45 -15.20
CA GLU A 334 -29.25 5.14 -13.97
C GLU A 334 -28.39 6.40 -13.73
N GLN A 335 -28.91 7.35 -12.94
CA GLN A 335 -28.25 8.64 -12.75
C GLN A 335 -26.85 8.51 -12.12
N GLY A 336 -26.64 7.56 -11.21
CA GLY A 336 -25.33 7.31 -10.58
C GLY A 336 -24.27 6.76 -11.54
N ASP A 337 -24.68 6.10 -12.62
CA ASP A 337 -23.77 5.58 -13.65
C ASP A 337 -23.40 6.67 -14.68
N LYS A 338 -24.21 7.74 -14.80
CA LYS A 338 -24.03 8.87 -15.73
C LYS A 338 -23.40 10.11 -15.08
N LYS A 339 -23.49 10.21 -13.76
CA LYS A 339 -23.07 11.39 -13.00
C LYS A 339 -22.43 10.99 -11.69
N GLY A 340 -21.30 11.60 -11.37
CA GLY A 340 -20.65 11.41 -10.08
C GLY A 340 -19.42 12.29 -9.90
N LYS A 341 -18.85 12.22 -8.69
CA LYS A 341 -17.60 12.89 -8.34
C LYS A 341 -16.47 11.89 -8.46
N MET A 342 -15.67 12.00 -9.51
CA MET A 342 -14.44 11.23 -9.67
C MET A 342 -13.24 11.97 -9.10
N ARG A 343 -12.19 11.24 -8.74
CA ARG A 343 -10.97 11.80 -8.14
C ARG A 343 -9.75 11.42 -8.96
N VAL A 344 -9.03 12.40 -9.49
CA VAL A 344 -7.74 12.17 -10.14
C VAL A 344 -6.65 12.45 -9.12
N LYS A 345 -6.04 11.37 -8.64
CA LYS A 345 -5.27 11.37 -7.40
C LYS A 345 -3.88 10.76 -7.62
N PRO A 346 -2.82 11.46 -7.18
CA PRO A 346 -1.49 10.89 -7.04
C PRO A 346 -1.41 9.85 -5.92
N THR A 347 -0.64 8.78 -6.10
CA THR A 347 -0.53 7.69 -5.11
C THR A 347 0.32 8.05 -3.88
N THR A 348 1.09 9.14 -3.91
CA THR A 348 2.00 9.54 -2.83
C THR A 348 1.32 10.32 -1.70
N PHE A 349 0.10 10.82 -1.90
CA PHE A 349 -0.64 11.64 -0.92
C PHE A 349 -2.16 11.70 -1.21
N SER A 350 -2.93 12.30 -0.29
CA SER A 350 -4.40 12.27 -0.32
C SER A 350 -5.08 13.35 -1.18
N THR A 351 -4.41 14.49 -1.38
CA THR A 351 -4.89 15.60 -2.23
C THR A 351 -5.13 15.14 -3.68
N ALA A 352 -6.26 15.54 -4.26
CA ALA A 352 -6.67 15.12 -5.60
C ALA A 352 -7.35 16.25 -6.36
N LEU A 353 -7.39 16.13 -7.68
CA LEU A 353 -8.27 16.90 -8.54
C LEU A 353 -9.63 16.22 -8.55
N ASN A 354 -10.62 16.85 -7.94
CA ASN A 354 -11.99 16.35 -7.92
C ASN A 354 -12.77 16.88 -9.11
N ILE A 355 -13.41 15.98 -9.87
CA ILE A 355 -14.18 16.34 -11.06
C ILE A 355 -15.63 15.87 -10.85
N ASN A 356 -16.55 16.83 -10.70
CA ASN A 356 -17.98 16.55 -10.76
C ASN A 356 -18.38 16.39 -12.23
N ALA A 357 -18.43 15.15 -12.71
CA ALA A 357 -18.63 14.84 -14.11
C ALA A 357 -20.06 14.34 -14.36
N GLU A 358 -20.68 14.79 -15.45
CA GLU A 358 -22.04 14.42 -15.85
C GLU A 358 -22.14 14.22 -17.36
N VAL A 359 -22.70 13.09 -17.78
CA VAL A 359 -23.11 12.86 -19.17
C VAL A 359 -24.48 13.51 -19.39
N LEU A 360 -24.52 14.50 -20.28
CA LEU A 360 -25.72 15.25 -20.60
C LEU A 360 -26.56 14.48 -21.62
N CYS A 361 -27.59 13.84 -21.11
CA CYS A 361 -28.55 13.05 -21.88
C CYS A 361 -29.91 13.75 -22.02
N LYS A 362 -29.97 15.06 -21.81
CA LYS A 362 -31.23 15.80 -21.92
C LYS A 362 -31.71 15.74 -23.37
N THR A 363 -32.99 15.43 -23.52
CA THR A 363 -33.74 15.73 -24.73
C THR A 363 -33.65 17.23 -25.00
N CYS A 364 -33.50 17.59 -26.27
CA CYS A 364 -33.47 19.00 -26.66
C CYS A 364 -34.77 19.67 -26.21
N ASP A 365 -34.78 20.99 -25.97
CA ASP A 365 -36.02 21.68 -25.58
C ASP A 365 -37.16 21.48 -26.59
N CYS A 366 -36.83 21.21 -27.86
CA CYS A 366 -37.78 20.86 -28.91
C CYS A 366 -38.42 19.45 -28.79
N GLU A 367 -37.89 18.58 -27.94
CA GLU A 367 -38.36 17.21 -27.71
C GLU A 367 -39.16 17.10 -26.39
N LYS A 368 -39.27 18.19 -25.63
CA LYS A 368 -40.12 18.30 -24.45
C LYS A 368 -41.53 18.72 -24.91
N VAL A 369 -42.28 17.76 -25.45
CA VAL A 369 -43.69 17.95 -25.86
C VAL A 369 -44.62 17.72 -24.68
#